data_AF-A0A3D5JEP5-F1
#
_entry.id   AF-A0A3D5JEP5-F1
#
_cell.length_a   1.000
_cell.length_b   1.000
_cell.length_c   1.000
_cell.angle_alpha   90.00
_cell.angle_beta   90.00
_cell.angle_gamma   90.00
#
_symmetry.space_group_name_H-M   'P 1'
#
loop_
_entity.id
_entity.type
_entity.pdbx_description
1 polymer ?
#
loop_
_entity_poly.entity_id
_entity_poly.type
_entity_poly.pdbx_seq_one_letter_code
_entity_poly.pdbx_strand_id
1 'polypeptide(L)'
;MTAEFGHHYIAGQWVSDAPNGLAEVENPSDGSVIGTAPNGSVELADRAVLAAREAFETTGWASNPRQRAAALLEFADILEARADQIAALMARENGKVLAQARHEVAAGYGEARYYAGVARNVFGRTFESGAGKLSLMTREPSGVVSVIVPWNAPVTLLVRSVAPALAAGCSVVIKPAPHTPLTNAAVMACFHDAPSFPAGIVNSVNEFGTEVGGVLSSHPQVDVISFTGSSRTGKIIMANAADTIKHVSLELGGKAPALVFGDADLDKSVAEIRRAVLALNGQMCTCISRIL
;
A
#
# COMPACT_ATOMS: atom_id res chain seq x y z
N MET A 1 -4.05 17.62 -12.08
CA MET A 1 -4.74 16.31 -11.93
C MET A 1 -6.07 16.39 -12.64
N THR A 2 -6.26 15.60 -13.69
CA THR A 2 -7.60 15.30 -14.22
C THR A 2 -8.31 14.44 -13.17
N ALA A 3 -8.88 15.09 -12.16
CA ALA A 3 -9.42 14.47 -10.94
C ALA A 3 -10.59 13.49 -11.19
N GLU A 4 -10.94 13.26 -12.45
CA GLU A 4 -12.07 12.45 -12.90
C GLU A 4 -11.67 11.04 -13.35
N PHE A 5 -10.36 10.74 -13.43
CA PHE A 5 -9.87 9.46 -13.98
C PHE A 5 -8.83 8.78 -13.08
N GLY A 6 -9.16 7.59 -12.58
CA GLY A 6 -8.31 6.78 -11.71
C GLY A 6 -7.24 5.95 -12.44
N HIS A 7 -6.61 6.47 -13.50
CA HIS A 7 -5.70 5.77 -14.42
C HIS A 7 -4.78 4.68 -13.82
N HIS A 8 -4.39 3.70 -14.64
CA HIS A 8 -3.27 2.82 -14.31
C HIS A 8 -1.95 3.60 -14.33
N TYR A 9 -0.94 3.12 -13.62
CA TYR A 9 0.40 3.69 -13.61
C TYR A 9 1.43 2.58 -13.81
N ILE A 10 2.11 2.52 -14.96
CA ILE A 10 3.02 1.43 -15.31
C ILE A 10 4.28 2.02 -15.93
N ALA A 11 5.45 1.57 -15.46
CA ALA A 11 6.75 1.98 -15.99
C ALA A 11 6.93 3.52 -16.06
N GLY A 12 6.45 4.24 -15.05
CA GLY A 12 6.54 5.71 -14.98
C GLY A 12 5.49 6.47 -15.80
N GLN A 13 4.58 5.77 -16.49
CA GLN A 13 3.58 6.35 -17.39
C GLN A 13 2.15 6.12 -16.91
N TRP A 14 1.30 7.11 -17.18
CA TRP A 14 -0.14 6.95 -17.05
C TRP A 14 -0.69 6.12 -18.21
N VAL A 15 -1.46 5.10 -17.87
CA VAL A 15 -2.06 4.18 -18.84
C VAL A 15 -3.58 4.24 -18.70
N SER A 16 -4.25 4.52 -19.80
CA SER A 16 -5.71 4.65 -19.88
C SER A 16 -6.40 3.41 -20.47
N ASP A 17 -5.64 2.35 -20.78
CA ASP A 17 -6.18 1.08 -21.27
C ASP A 17 -7.28 0.57 -20.33
N ALA A 18 -8.47 0.34 -20.86
CA ALA A 18 -9.64 -0.14 -20.11
C ALA A 18 -10.26 -1.37 -20.78
N PRO A 19 -9.48 -2.46 -20.97
CA PRO A 19 -9.93 -3.64 -21.72
C PRO A 19 -11.19 -4.28 -21.12
N ASN A 20 -11.33 -4.19 -19.79
CA ASN A 20 -12.49 -4.69 -19.06
C ASN A 20 -13.52 -3.60 -18.73
N GLY A 21 -13.50 -2.49 -19.49
CA GLY A 21 -14.40 -1.35 -19.35
C GLY A 21 -13.97 -0.30 -18.32
N LEU A 22 -14.75 0.76 -18.23
CA LEU A 22 -14.65 1.78 -17.18
C LEU A 22 -15.66 1.46 -16.09
N ALA A 23 -15.28 1.67 -14.83
CA ALA A 23 -16.18 1.63 -13.70
C ALA A 23 -16.42 3.04 -13.16
N GLU A 24 -17.67 3.31 -12.80
CA GLU A 24 -18.05 4.54 -12.10
C GLU A 24 -17.59 4.49 -10.65
N VAL A 25 -17.14 5.63 -10.16
CA VAL A 25 -16.76 5.83 -8.76
C VAL A 25 -17.81 6.73 -8.13
N GLU A 26 -18.50 6.24 -7.12
CA GLU A 26 -19.60 6.94 -6.48
C GLU A 26 -19.18 7.57 -5.15
N ASN A 27 -19.82 8.68 -4.80
CA ASN A 27 -19.80 9.21 -3.45
C ASN A 27 -20.78 8.42 -2.57
N PRO A 28 -20.31 7.71 -1.53
CA PRO A 28 -21.19 6.87 -0.70
C PRO A 28 -22.19 7.69 0.13
N SER A 29 -22.06 9.02 0.24
CA SER A 29 -23.02 9.83 1.00
C SER A 29 -24.33 10.12 0.26
N ASP A 30 -24.30 10.14 -1.08
CA ASP A 30 -25.45 10.56 -1.91
C ASP A 30 -25.63 9.76 -3.21
N GLY A 31 -24.70 8.85 -3.53
CA GLY A 31 -24.72 8.04 -4.75
C GLY A 31 -24.32 8.78 -6.02
N SER A 32 -23.85 10.03 -5.93
CA SER A 32 -23.39 10.78 -7.09
C SER A 32 -22.08 10.21 -7.66
N VAL A 33 -21.95 10.14 -8.98
CA VAL A 33 -20.70 9.75 -9.63
C VAL A 33 -19.69 10.89 -9.52
N ILE A 34 -18.51 10.57 -9.00
CA ILE A 34 -17.42 11.54 -8.77
C ILE A 34 -16.21 11.35 -9.70
N GLY A 35 -16.21 10.28 -10.49
CA GLY A 35 -15.19 9.99 -11.49
C GLY A 35 -15.34 8.58 -12.06
N THR A 36 -14.36 8.17 -12.85
CA THR A 36 -14.29 6.82 -13.42
C THR A 36 -12.89 6.23 -13.27
N ALA A 37 -12.77 4.91 -13.31
CA ALA A 37 -11.47 4.24 -13.33
C ALA A 37 -11.45 3.09 -14.35
N PRO A 38 -10.34 2.90 -15.08
CA PRO A 38 -10.20 1.76 -15.98
C PRO A 38 -10.12 0.46 -15.19
N ASN A 39 -10.83 -0.56 -15.66
CA ASN A 39 -10.75 -1.91 -15.13
C ASN A 39 -9.61 -2.65 -15.84
N GLY A 40 -8.57 -2.99 -15.07
CA GLY A 40 -7.38 -3.64 -15.59
C GLY A 40 -7.63 -5.09 -15.99
N SER A 41 -6.71 -5.65 -16.76
CA SER A 41 -6.71 -7.05 -17.20
C SER A 41 -5.48 -7.81 -16.72
N VAL A 42 -5.48 -9.11 -16.98
CA VAL A 42 -4.33 -10.00 -16.75
C VAL A 42 -3.06 -9.49 -17.44
N GLU A 43 -3.18 -9.01 -18.68
CA GLU A 43 -2.07 -8.51 -19.49
C GLU A 43 -1.47 -7.22 -18.91
N LEU A 44 -2.31 -6.34 -18.35
CA LEU A 44 -1.85 -5.13 -17.67
C LEU A 44 -1.11 -5.47 -16.38
N ALA A 45 -1.59 -6.46 -15.63
CA ALA A 45 -0.95 -6.96 -14.43
C ALA A 45 0.42 -7.59 -14.75
N ASP A 46 0.49 -8.46 -15.77
CA ASP A 46 1.72 -9.07 -16.28
C ASP A 46 2.73 -8.00 -16.71
N ARG A 47 2.30 -7.03 -17.54
CA ARG A 47 3.12 -5.91 -17.97
C ARG A 47 3.69 -5.09 -16.80
N ALA A 48 2.89 -4.85 -15.77
CA ALA A 48 3.33 -4.14 -14.57
C ALA A 48 4.36 -4.93 -13.76
N VAL A 49 4.19 -6.25 -13.65
CA VAL A 49 5.17 -7.12 -12.96
C VAL A 49 6.48 -7.20 -13.74
N LEU A 50 6.42 -7.36 -15.06
CA LEU A 50 7.61 -7.40 -15.91
C LEU A 50 8.37 -6.06 -15.86
N ALA A 51 7.66 -4.92 -15.90
CA ALA A 51 8.28 -3.61 -15.72
C ALA A 51 8.93 -3.45 -14.34
N ALA A 52 8.29 -3.95 -13.27
CA ALA A 52 8.85 -3.94 -11.93
C ALA A 52 10.11 -4.80 -11.81
N ARG A 53 10.13 -5.98 -12.44
CA ARG A 53 11.30 -6.84 -12.52
C ARG A 53 12.43 -6.16 -13.27
N GLU A 54 12.17 -5.68 -14.48
CA GLU A 54 13.19 -5.01 -15.30
C GLU A 54 13.81 -3.82 -14.55
N ALA A 55 12.98 -2.98 -13.93
CA ALA A 55 13.45 -1.84 -13.16
C ALA A 55 14.31 -2.26 -11.95
N PHE A 56 13.91 -3.33 -11.23
CA PHE A 56 14.67 -3.85 -10.10
C PHE A 56 16.07 -4.33 -10.51
N GLU A 57 16.19 -5.04 -11.63
CA GLU A 57 17.45 -5.62 -12.10
C GLU A 57 18.38 -4.59 -12.77
N THR A 58 17.83 -3.57 -13.44
CA THR A 58 18.62 -2.73 -14.38
C THR A 58 18.93 -1.32 -13.89
N THR A 59 18.15 -0.75 -12.96
CA THR A 59 18.25 0.69 -12.62
C THR A 59 19.24 1.01 -11.49
N GLY A 60 19.81 -0.01 -10.84
CA GLY A 60 20.65 0.16 -9.64
C GLY A 60 19.89 0.53 -8.36
N TRP A 61 18.56 0.60 -8.41
CA TRP A 61 17.68 0.92 -7.28
C TRP A 61 17.97 0.07 -6.03
N ALA A 62 18.06 -1.25 -6.22
CA ALA A 62 18.28 -2.24 -5.16
C ALA A 62 19.57 -1.96 -4.34
N SER A 63 20.62 -1.48 -4.99
CA SER A 63 21.94 -1.26 -4.39
C SER A 63 22.21 0.20 -3.99
N ASN A 64 21.28 1.13 -4.23
CA ASN A 64 21.47 2.57 -3.97
C ASN A 64 20.64 3.12 -2.81
N PRO A 65 21.03 2.88 -1.54
CA PRO A 65 20.26 3.36 -0.38
C PRO A 65 20.18 4.88 -0.28
N ARG A 66 21.03 5.66 -0.96
CA ARG A 66 20.95 7.14 -0.96
C ARG A 66 19.77 7.59 -1.79
N GLN A 67 19.65 7.04 -3.00
CA GLN A 67 18.54 7.33 -3.90
C GLN A 67 17.20 6.91 -3.29
N ARG A 68 17.13 5.74 -2.65
CA ARG A 68 15.88 5.28 -2.01
C ARG A 68 15.41 6.20 -0.90
N ALA A 69 16.33 6.68 -0.07
CA ALA A 69 16.01 7.65 0.97
C ALA A 69 15.56 8.99 0.39
N ALA A 70 16.26 9.51 -0.63
CA ALA A 70 15.87 10.74 -1.31
C ALA A 70 14.48 10.64 -1.95
N ALA A 71 14.21 9.55 -2.67
CA ALA A 71 12.93 9.30 -3.32
C ALA A 71 11.76 9.23 -2.32
N LEU A 72 11.94 8.56 -1.17
CA LEU A 72 10.92 8.50 -0.13
C LEU A 72 10.68 9.86 0.56
N LEU A 73 11.72 10.68 0.74
CA LEU A 73 11.57 12.05 1.25
C LEU A 73 10.84 12.95 0.24
N GLU A 74 11.22 12.90 -1.03
CA GLU A 74 10.54 13.65 -2.10
C GLU A 74 9.06 13.27 -2.19
N PHE A 75 8.75 11.97 -2.18
CA PHE A 75 7.37 11.50 -2.14
C PHE A 75 6.60 12.01 -0.92
N ALA A 76 7.23 11.98 0.27
CA ALA A 76 6.60 12.48 1.49
C ALA A 76 6.29 13.98 1.41
N ASP A 77 7.23 14.78 0.88
CA ASP A 77 7.06 16.22 0.73
C ASP A 77 5.95 16.56 -0.28
N ILE A 78 5.88 15.82 -1.40
CA ILE A 78 4.82 16.00 -2.40
C ILE A 78 3.46 15.54 -1.85
N LEU A 79 3.41 14.44 -1.10
CA LEU A 79 2.20 13.95 -0.46
C LEU A 79 1.68 14.93 0.60
N GLU A 80 2.58 15.52 1.41
CA GLU A 80 2.23 16.57 2.37
C GLU A 80 1.73 17.84 1.66
N ALA A 81 2.41 18.29 0.60
CA ALA A 81 1.98 19.46 -0.17
C ALA A 81 0.58 19.30 -0.80
N ARG A 82 0.15 18.05 -1.06
CA ARG A 82 -1.16 17.70 -1.62
C ARG A 82 -2.16 17.20 -0.59
N ALA A 83 -1.81 17.22 0.69
CA ALA A 83 -2.55 16.53 1.73
C ALA A 83 -4.03 16.95 1.79
N ASP A 84 -4.31 18.24 1.69
CA ASP A 84 -5.66 18.78 1.73
C ASP A 84 -6.51 18.36 0.52
N GLN A 85 -5.91 18.30 -0.67
CA GLN A 85 -6.59 17.87 -1.89
C GLN A 85 -6.91 16.38 -1.85
N ILE A 86 -5.94 15.55 -1.44
CA ILE A 86 -6.10 14.10 -1.30
C ILE A 86 -7.11 13.78 -0.19
N ALA A 87 -7.07 14.50 0.93
CA ALA A 87 -8.04 14.32 2.01
C ALA A 87 -9.47 14.68 1.59
N ALA A 88 -9.65 15.75 0.80
CA ALA A 88 -10.96 16.13 0.28
C ALA A 88 -11.51 15.10 -0.72
N LEU A 89 -10.66 14.59 -1.62
CA LEU A 89 -11.02 13.51 -2.55
C LEU A 89 -11.41 12.23 -1.79
N MET A 90 -10.57 11.82 -0.84
CA MET A 90 -10.81 10.63 -0.03
C MET A 90 -12.09 10.75 0.80
N ALA A 91 -12.42 11.93 1.33
CA ALA A 91 -13.67 12.13 2.05
C ALA A 91 -14.89 11.91 1.15
N ARG A 92 -14.83 12.35 -0.13
CA ARG A 92 -15.89 12.12 -1.12
C ARG A 92 -15.95 10.69 -1.62
N GLU A 93 -14.81 10.02 -1.79
CA GLU A 93 -14.75 8.68 -2.38
C GLU A 93 -14.94 7.57 -1.35
N ASN A 94 -14.27 7.65 -0.21
CA ASN A 94 -14.37 6.66 0.86
C ASN A 94 -15.56 6.94 1.81
N GLY A 95 -15.99 8.20 1.95
CA GLY A 95 -17.07 8.60 2.86
C GLY A 95 -16.63 8.87 4.30
N LYS A 96 -15.34 8.80 4.63
CA LYS A 96 -14.84 9.20 5.95
C LYS A 96 -14.90 10.72 6.13
N VAL A 97 -15.08 11.16 7.38
CA VAL A 97 -15.07 12.59 7.69
C VAL A 97 -13.72 13.23 7.38
N LEU A 98 -13.73 14.48 6.89
CA LEU A 98 -12.54 15.17 6.40
C LEU A 98 -11.39 15.21 7.43
N ALA A 99 -11.70 15.36 8.72
CA ALA A 99 -10.69 15.34 9.77
C ALA A 99 -9.95 14.00 9.87
N GLN A 100 -10.66 12.87 9.69
CA GLN A 100 -10.04 11.54 9.65
C GLN A 100 -9.23 11.35 8.38
N ALA A 101 -9.72 11.83 7.23
CA ALA A 101 -8.97 11.80 5.97
C ALA A 101 -7.64 12.59 6.07
N ARG A 102 -7.66 13.80 6.65
CA ARG A 102 -6.45 14.61 6.90
C ARG A 102 -5.46 13.88 7.79
N HIS A 103 -5.92 13.28 8.89
CA HIS A 103 -5.07 12.50 9.77
C HIS A 103 -4.44 11.31 9.06
N GLU A 104 -5.18 10.62 8.20
CA GLU A 104 -4.67 9.48 7.44
C GLU A 104 -3.56 9.88 6.46
N VAL A 105 -3.74 10.96 5.71
CA VAL A 105 -2.70 11.45 4.79
C VAL A 105 -1.45 11.88 5.57
N ALA A 106 -1.65 12.49 6.75
CA ALA A 106 -0.58 12.84 7.66
C ALA A 106 0.23 11.64 8.17
N ALA A 107 -0.47 10.57 8.55
CA ALA A 107 0.17 9.31 8.88
C ALA A 107 0.94 8.75 7.67
N GLY A 108 0.38 8.86 6.46
CA GLY A 108 1.03 8.42 5.21
C GLY A 108 2.39 9.08 4.95
N TYR A 109 2.47 10.41 4.89
CA TYR A 109 3.76 11.06 4.65
C TYR A 109 4.72 10.93 5.85
N GLY A 110 4.19 10.82 7.08
CA GLY A 110 5.01 10.53 8.27
C GLY A 110 5.70 9.16 8.17
N GLU A 111 4.97 8.14 7.74
CA GLU A 111 5.49 6.79 7.53
C GLU A 111 6.54 6.75 6.40
N ALA A 112 6.31 7.49 5.32
CA ALA A 112 7.30 7.61 4.23
C ALA A 112 8.63 8.23 4.73
N ARG A 113 8.56 9.29 5.57
CA ARG A 113 9.75 9.89 6.19
C ARG A 113 10.48 8.94 7.12
N TYR A 114 9.74 8.16 7.92
CA TYR A 114 10.33 7.13 8.78
C TYR A 114 11.11 6.12 7.94
N TYR A 115 10.51 5.57 6.88
CA TYR A 115 11.17 4.58 6.03
C TYR A 115 12.28 5.14 5.16
N ALA A 116 12.27 6.44 4.83
CA ALA A 116 13.44 7.09 4.23
C ALA A 116 14.67 7.01 5.15
N GLY A 117 14.47 7.19 6.46
CA GLY A 117 15.49 6.95 7.48
C GLY A 117 15.93 5.48 7.52
N VAL A 118 14.98 4.54 7.51
CA VAL A 118 15.26 3.10 7.49
C VAL A 118 16.08 2.69 6.26
N ALA A 119 15.83 3.27 5.08
CA ALA A 119 16.56 2.98 3.85
C ALA A 119 18.08 3.20 3.96
N ARG A 120 18.52 4.07 4.89
CA ARG A 120 19.93 4.34 5.20
C ARG A 120 20.52 3.44 6.30
N ASN A 121 19.68 2.65 6.97
CA ASN A 121 20.02 1.93 8.20
C ASN A 121 19.73 0.42 8.10
N VAL A 122 19.79 -0.16 6.89
CA VAL A 122 19.71 -1.61 6.69
C VAL A 122 21.08 -2.23 6.92
N PHE A 123 21.33 -2.69 8.14
CA PHE A 123 22.62 -3.26 8.54
C PHE A 123 22.65 -4.79 8.44
N GLY A 124 23.80 -5.30 8.01
CA GLY A 124 24.17 -6.70 8.14
C GLY A 124 24.81 -7.02 9.50
N ARG A 125 25.35 -8.22 9.64
CA ARG A 125 26.13 -8.66 10.80
C ARG A 125 27.46 -9.24 10.34
N THR A 126 28.51 -9.01 11.11
CA THR A 126 29.80 -9.65 10.95
C THR A 126 30.16 -10.38 12.24
N PHE A 127 30.68 -11.60 12.14
CA PHE A 127 31.09 -12.39 13.29
C PHE A 127 32.13 -13.44 12.91
N GLU A 128 32.85 -13.95 13.90
CA GLU A 128 33.73 -15.11 13.75
C GLU A 128 32.96 -16.38 14.08
N SER A 129 32.71 -17.23 13.08
CA SER A 129 32.05 -18.52 13.28
C SER A 129 33.01 -19.61 13.81
N GLY A 130 34.31 -19.32 13.83
CA GLY A 130 35.37 -20.18 14.34
C GLY A 130 36.75 -19.58 14.09
N ALA A 131 37.79 -20.20 14.63
CA ALA A 131 39.16 -19.72 14.51
C ALA A 131 39.56 -19.50 13.03
N GLY A 132 40.00 -18.29 12.71
CA GLY A 132 40.42 -17.91 11.36
C GLY A 132 39.30 -17.76 10.33
N LYS A 133 38.02 -17.75 10.74
CA LYS A 133 36.86 -17.62 9.83
C LYS A 133 36.11 -16.31 10.06
N LEU A 134 36.02 -15.49 9.01
CA LEU A 134 35.11 -14.33 8.96
C LEU A 134 33.78 -14.74 8.34
N SER A 135 32.67 -14.39 8.99
CA SER A 135 31.32 -14.59 8.47
C SER A 135 30.59 -13.25 8.33
N LEU A 136 29.95 -13.06 7.17
CA LEU A 136 29.18 -11.87 6.82
C LEU A 136 27.73 -12.29 6.56
N MET A 137 26.78 -11.59 7.17
CA MET A 137 25.35 -11.75 6.91
C MET A 137 24.81 -10.42 6.43
N THR A 138 24.44 -10.34 5.15
CA THR A 138 23.85 -9.15 4.53
C THR A 138 22.32 -9.24 4.55
N ARG A 139 21.67 -8.12 4.23
CA ARG A 139 20.23 -8.07 3.94
C ARG A 139 20.07 -7.52 2.54
N GLU A 140 19.39 -8.27 1.69
CA GLU A 140 19.16 -7.92 0.29
C GLU A 140 17.65 -7.76 0.06
N PRO A 141 17.23 -6.84 -0.82
CA PRO A 141 15.83 -6.74 -1.19
C PRO A 141 15.38 -8.02 -1.89
N SER A 142 14.15 -8.46 -1.58
CA SER A 142 13.61 -9.70 -2.12
C SER A 142 13.32 -9.66 -3.62
N GLY A 143 13.16 -8.47 -4.21
CA GLY A 143 12.83 -8.30 -5.64
C GLY A 143 11.53 -7.53 -5.85
N VAL A 144 10.58 -8.12 -6.57
CA VAL A 144 9.28 -7.54 -6.88
C VAL A 144 8.27 -7.88 -5.78
N VAL A 145 7.64 -6.86 -5.22
CA VAL A 145 6.61 -6.99 -4.18
C VAL A 145 5.24 -6.67 -4.77
N SER A 146 4.32 -7.63 -4.69
CA SER A 146 2.89 -7.36 -4.90
C SER A 146 2.30 -6.71 -3.65
N VAL A 147 1.60 -5.58 -3.84
CA VAL A 147 0.93 -4.85 -2.76
C VAL A 147 -0.57 -4.75 -3.07
N ILE A 148 -1.39 -5.49 -2.34
CA ILE A 148 -2.84 -5.52 -2.49
C ILE A 148 -3.47 -4.92 -1.23
N VAL A 149 -4.15 -3.78 -1.38
CA VAL A 149 -4.61 -2.96 -0.24
C VAL A 149 -6.13 -2.77 -0.21
N PRO A 150 -6.73 -2.63 0.99
CA PRO A 150 -8.16 -2.45 1.16
C PRO A 150 -8.56 -0.99 1.00
N TRP A 151 -9.87 -0.74 1.01
CA TRP A 151 -10.48 0.57 0.79
C TRP A 151 -10.60 1.43 2.03
N ASN A 152 -10.51 0.87 3.25
CA ASN A 152 -10.92 1.57 4.47
C ASN A 152 -9.94 2.67 4.92
N ALA A 153 -8.64 2.48 4.69
CA ALA A 153 -7.59 3.47 4.90
C ALA A 153 -6.62 3.46 3.71
N PRO A 154 -7.08 3.93 2.53
CA PRO A 154 -6.44 3.67 1.24
C PRO A 154 -5.07 4.34 1.09
N VAL A 155 -4.79 5.44 1.81
CA VAL A 155 -3.47 6.11 1.73
C VAL A 155 -2.51 5.47 2.73
N THR A 156 -2.89 5.38 4.00
CA THR A 156 -1.96 4.91 5.04
C THR A 156 -1.61 3.44 4.88
N LEU A 157 -2.56 2.57 4.49
CA LEU A 157 -2.28 1.14 4.31
C LEU A 157 -1.48 0.86 3.04
N LEU A 158 -1.65 1.71 2.02
CA LEU A 158 -0.78 1.71 0.85
C LEU A 158 0.65 2.06 1.24
N VAL A 159 0.86 3.21 1.88
CA VAL A 159 2.21 3.66 2.25
C VAL A 159 2.86 2.70 3.25
N ARG A 160 2.12 2.16 4.23
CA ARG A 160 2.62 1.18 5.20
C ARG A 160 3.14 -0.10 4.54
N SER A 161 2.66 -0.45 3.34
CA SER A 161 3.19 -1.59 2.57
C SER A 161 4.30 -1.19 1.59
N VAL A 162 4.12 -0.05 0.89
CA VAL A 162 5.02 0.39 -0.18
C VAL A 162 6.32 0.98 0.38
N ALA A 163 6.25 1.85 1.39
CA ALA A 163 7.43 2.51 1.95
C ALA A 163 8.50 1.53 2.50
N PRO A 164 8.17 0.49 3.29
CA PRO A 164 9.18 -0.50 3.70
C PRO A 164 9.78 -1.27 2.53
N ALA A 165 8.97 -1.67 1.55
CA ALA A 165 9.45 -2.39 0.36
C ALA A 165 10.44 -1.53 -0.43
N LEU A 166 10.09 -0.26 -0.67
CA LEU A 166 10.96 0.70 -1.33
C LEU A 166 12.21 0.99 -0.51
N ALA A 167 12.12 1.13 0.82
CA ALA A 167 13.29 1.35 1.67
C ALA A 167 14.28 0.17 1.62
N ALA A 168 13.77 -1.06 1.59
CA ALA A 168 14.57 -2.27 1.43
C ALA A 168 15.27 -2.35 0.08
N GLY A 169 14.70 -1.73 -0.97
CA GLY A 169 15.22 -1.75 -2.34
C GLY A 169 14.43 -2.62 -3.30
N CYS A 170 13.22 -3.04 -2.92
CA CYS A 170 12.31 -3.73 -3.81
C CYS A 170 11.66 -2.76 -4.82
N SER A 171 11.16 -3.30 -5.93
CA SER A 171 10.14 -2.67 -6.76
C SER A 171 8.75 -3.16 -6.34
N VAL A 172 7.70 -2.40 -6.68
CA VAL A 172 6.33 -2.71 -6.25
C VAL A 172 5.33 -2.70 -7.40
N VAL A 173 4.35 -3.61 -7.31
CA VAL A 173 3.14 -3.60 -8.13
C VAL A 173 1.92 -3.55 -7.23
N ILE A 174 1.19 -2.46 -7.33
CA ILE A 174 0.08 -2.11 -6.46
C ILE A 174 -1.24 -2.49 -7.13
N LYS A 175 -2.16 -3.02 -6.33
CA LYS A 175 -3.57 -3.17 -6.70
C LYS A 175 -4.43 -2.54 -5.61
N PRO A 176 -4.99 -1.33 -5.84
CA PRO A 176 -5.89 -0.71 -4.88
C PRO A 176 -7.20 -1.48 -4.81
N ALA A 177 -8.00 -1.16 -3.78
CA ALA A 177 -9.39 -1.60 -3.74
C ALA A 177 -10.22 -0.84 -4.79
N PRO A 178 -11.21 -1.49 -5.43
CA PRO A 178 -12.08 -0.85 -6.44
C PRO A 178 -12.93 0.31 -5.90
N HIS A 179 -13.07 0.42 -4.58
CA HIS A 179 -13.88 1.47 -3.96
C HIS A 179 -13.13 2.80 -3.84
N THR A 180 -11.80 2.80 -3.97
CA THR A 180 -10.98 4.01 -3.79
C THR A 180 -9.91 4.24 -4.88
N PRO A 181 -10.22 4.07 -6.18
CA PRO A 181 -9.25 4.18 -7.26
C PRO A 181 -8.79 5.62 -7.54
N LEU A 182 -9.63 6.64 -7.32
CA LEU A 182 -9.28 8.04 -7.53
C LEU A 182 -8.28 8.52 -6.47
N THR A 183 -8.49 8.15 -5.20
CA THR A 183 -7.52 8.41 -4.13
C THR A 183 -6.19 7.73 -4.44
N ASN A 184 -6.21 6.48 -4.93
CA ASN A 184 -4.99 5.79 -5.34
C ASN A 184 -4.27 6.54 -6.48
N ALA A 185 -5.00 6.98 -7.52
CA ALA A 185 -4.42 7.75 -8.61
C ALA A 185 -3.81 9.08 -8.13
N ALA A 186 -4.43 9.75 -7.16
CA ALA A 186 -3.86 10.96 -6.56
C ALA A 186 -2.54 10.68 -5.82
N VAL A 187 -2.41 9.53 -5.15
CA VAL A 187 -1.14 9.09 -4.55
C VAL A 187 -0.11 8.69 -5.62
N MET A 188 -0.53 8.01 -6.70
CA MET A 188 0.35 7.70 -7.83
C MET A 188 0.90 8.97 -8.49
N ALA A 189 0.13 10.06 -8.51
CA ALA A 189 0.61 11.35 -8.97
C ALA A 189 1.73 11.91 -8.09
N CYS A 190 1.71 11.64 -6.78
CA CYS A 190 2.84 12.00 -5.90
C CYS A 190 4.10 11.18 -6.24
N PHE A 191 3.97 9.90 -6.58
CA PHE A 191 5.11 9.10 -7.06
C PHE A 191 5.62 9.56 -8.42
N HIS A 192 4.72 9.88 -9.35
CA HIS A 192 5.06 10.36 -10.69
C HIS A 192 5.86 11.67 -10.64
N ASP A 193 5.51 12.57 -9.72
CA ASP A 193 6.18 13.87 -9.59
C ASP A 193 7.45 13.82 -8.72
N ALA A 194 7.83 12.65 -8.19
CA ALA A 194 9.06 12.43 -7.41
C ALA A 194 10.17 11.88 -8.31
N PRO A 195 11.07 12.72 -8.87
CA PRO A 195 12.01 12.35 -9.92
C PRO A 195 13.08 11.35 -9.49
N SER A 196 13.34 11.19 -8.18
CA SER A 196 14.31 10.21 -7.69
C SER A 196 13.87 8.75 -7.86
N PHE A 197 12.60 8.48 -8.19
CA PHE A 197 12.13 7.14 -8.55
C PHE A 197 12.46 6.80 -10.02
N PRO A 198 13.23 5.72 -10.27
CA PRO A 198 13.32 5.16 -11.62
C PRO A 198 11.95 4.67 -12.11
N ALA A 199 11.73 4.78 -13.41
CA ALA A 199 10.57 4.20 -14.07
C ALA A 199 10.44 2.71 -13.75
N GLY A 200 9.23 2.26 -13.40
CA GLY A 200 8.93 0.86 -13.10
C GLY A 200 9.21 0.43 -11.65
N ILE A 201 9.82 1.27 -10.81
CA ILE A 201 9.96 0.94 -9.38
C ILE A 201 8.62 0.93 -8.65
N VAL A 202 7.69 1.79 -9.08
CA VAL A 202 6.31 1.82 -8.58
C VAL A 202 5.37 1.64 -9.76
N ASN A 203 4.49 0.65 -9.68
CA ASN A 203 3.44 0.39 -10.66
C ASN A 203 2.11 0.18 -9.93
N SER A 204 0.99 0.51 -10.56
CA SER A 204 -0.36 0.36 -10.02
C SER A 204 -1.33 -0.03 -11.13
N VAL A 205 -2.06 -1.13 -10.92
CA VAL A 205 -3.11 -1.62 -11.83
C VAL A 205 -4.42 -1.70 -11.05
N ASN A 206 -5.48 -1.07 -11.58
CA ASN A 206 -6.80 -1.09 -10.96
C ASN A 206 -7.56 -2.33 -11.39
N GLU A 207 -8.55 -2.71 -10.59
CA GLU A 207 -9.36 -3.89 -10.83
C GLU A 207 -10.71 -3.74 -10.13
N PHE A 208 -11.78 -4.08 -10.85
CA PHE A 208 -13.16 -4.20 -10.34
C PHE A 208 -13.66 -5.66 -10.34
N GLY A 209 -12.80 -6.61 -10.67
CA GLY A 209 -13.00 -8.05 -10.55
C GLY A 209 -11.98 -8.73 -9.63
N THR A 210 -11.40 -9.85 -10.06
CA THR A 210 -10.41 -10.63 -9.30
C THR A 210 -9.21 -11.13 -10.13
N GLU A 211 -9.16 -10.79 -11.42
CA GLU A 211 -8.14 -11.25 -12.37
C GLU A 211 -6.74 -10.70 -12.06
N VAL A 212 -6.60 -9.39 -11.87
CA VAL A 212 -5.34 -8.73 -11.48
C VAL A 212 -4.87 -9.25 -10.13
N GLY A 213 -5.75 -9.37 -9.14
CA GLY A 213 -5.41 -9.95 -7.84
C GLY A 213 -4.94 -11.41 -7.94
N GLY A 214 -5.54 -12.18 -8.85
CA GLY A 214 -5.11 -13.52 -9.21
C GLY A 214 -3.68 -13.54 -9.74
N VAL A 215 -3.39 -12.74 -10.77
CA VAL A 215 -2.04 -12.62 -11.34
C VAL A 215 -1.04 -12.21 -10.27
N LEU A 216 -1.30 -11.13 -9.54
CA LEU A 216 -0.34 -10.60 -8.58
C LEU A 216 -0.04 -11.55 -7.40
N SER A 217 -0.89 -12.55 -7.15
CA SER A 217 -0.65 -13.56 -6.11
C SER A 217 0.02 -14.85 -6.62
N SER A 218 -0.13 -15.18 -7.90
CA SER A 218 0.45 -16.41 -8.48
C SER A 218 1.71 -16.15 -9.34
N HIS A 219 1.89 -14.94 -9.87
CA HIS A 219 2.88 -14.65 -10.91
C HIS A 219 4.32 -15.07 -10.50
N PRO A 220 5.07 -15.77 -11.37
CA PRO A 220 6.39 -16.33 -11.03
C PRO A 220 7.49 -15.30 -10.79
N GLN A 221 7.31 -14.07 -11.29
CA GLN A 221 8.26 -12.96 -11.09
C GLN A 221 7.97 -12.12 -9.82
N VAL A 222 6.92 -12.45 -9.04
CA VAL A 222 6.62 -11.80 -7.76
C VAL A 222 7.29 -12.59 -6.63
N ASP A 223 8.13 -11.93 -5.84
CA ASP A 223 8.93 -12.56 -4.79
C ASP A 223 8.27 -12.48 -3.40
N VAL A 224 7.47 -11.43 -3.18
CA VAL A 224 6.76 -11.18 -1.92
C VAL A 224 5.36 -10.64 -2.18
N ILE A 225 4.39 -11.09 -1.37
CA ILE A 225 3.05 -10.52 -1.36
C ILE A 225 2.81 -9.82 -0.03
N SER A 226 2.43 -8.55 -0.08
CA SER A 226 1.76 -7.84 1.02
C SER A 226 0.29 -7.71 0.72
N PHE A 227 -0.55 -8.37 1.51
CA PHE A 227 -2.00 -8.28 1.41
C PHE A 227 -2.61 -7.79 2.71
N THR A 228 -3.49 -6.81 2.61
CA THR A 228 -4.39 -6.43 3.70
C THR A 228 -5.84 -6.56 3.26
N GLY A 229 -6.67 -7.28 4.03
CA GLY A 229 -8.07 -7.46 3.69
C GLY A 229 -8.77 -8.60 4.42
N SER A 230 -9.71 -9.28 3.74
CA SER A 230 -10.50 -10.33 4.36
C SER A 230 -9.70 -11.62 4.59
N SER A 231 -10.00 -12.36 5.67
CA SER A 231 -9.36 -13.65 5.92
C SER A 231 -9.67 -14.70 4.86
N ARG A 232 -10.83 -14.59 4.18
CA ARG A 232 -11.18 -15.46 3.05
C ARG A 232 -10.22 -15.25 1.88
N THR A 233 -10.01 -14.00 1.48
CA THR A 233 -9.10 -13.64 0.39
C THR A 233 -7.64 -13.93 0.77
N GLY A 234 -7.26 -13.67 2.03
CA GLY A 234 -5.91 -13.99 2.53
C GLY A 234 -5.56 -15.48 2.39
N LYS A 235 -6.51 -16.38 2.64
CA LYS A 235 -6.33 -17.83 2.41
C LYS A 235 -6.12 -18.18 0.93
N ILE A 236 -6.87 -17.53 0.03
CA ILE A 236 -6.73 -17.72 -1.42
C ILE A 236 -5.34 -17.25 -1.88
N ILE A 237 -4.92 -16.06 -1.44
CA ILE A 237 -3.60 -15.50 -1.74
C ILE A 237 -2.48 -16.41 -1.23
N MET A 238 -2.61 -16.91 0.00
CA MET A 238 -1.65 -17.85 0.57
C MET A 238 -1.56 -19.16 -0.23
N ALA A 239 -2.68 -19.67 -0.74
CA ALA A 239 -2.69 -20.84 -1.61
C ALA A 239 -2.02 -20.55 -2.97
N ASN A 240 -2.33 -19.41 -3.59
CA ASN A 240 -1.71 -18.99 -4.86
C ASN A 240 -0.19 -18.78 -4.76
N ALA A 241 0.30 -18.42 -3.56
CA ALA A 241 1.72 -18.23 -3.29
C ALA A 241 2.51 -19.55 -3.20
N ALA A 242 1.83 -20.69 -2.99
CA ALA A 242 2.49 -21.96 -2.67
C ALA A 242 3.35 -22.49 -3.83
N ASP A 243 2.90 -22.34 -5.08
CA ASP A 243 3.58 -22.90 -6.27
C ASP A 243 4.99 -22.32 -6.48
N THR A 244 5.24 -21.10 -6.00
CA THR A 244 6.54 -20.43 -6.10
C THR A 244 7.23 -20.26 -4.75
N ILE A 245 6.62 -20.75 -3.66
CA ILE A 245 7.13 -20.66 -2.28
C ILE A 245 7.48 -19.20 -1.91
N LYS A 246 6.70 -18.23 -2.40
CA LYS A 246 6.95 -16.80 -2.18
C LYS A 246 6.53 -16.39 -0.76
N HIS A 247 7.20 -15.38 -0.20
CA HIS A 247 6.84 -14.87 1.13
C HIS A 247 5.49 -14.14 1.10
N VAL A 248 4.67 -14.36 2.13
CA VAL A 248 3.35 -13.73 2.24
C VAL A 248 3.23 -13.01 3.58
N SER A 249 2.88 -11.73 3.53
CA SER A 249 2.48 -10.91 4.67
C SER A 249 0.98 -10.65 4.61
N LEU A 250 0.24 -11.11 5.62
CA LEU A 250 -1.22 -11.04 5.67
C LEU A 250 -1.67 -10.22 6.89
N GLU A 251 -2.24 -9.05 6.65
CA GLU A 251 -2.94 -8.26 7.66
C GLU A 251 -4.45 -8.43 7.45
N LEU A 252 -5.11 -9.15 8.37
CA LEU A 252 -6.49 -9.60 8.19
C LEU A 252 -7.45 -8.94 9.19
N GLY A 253 -8.74 -9.27 9.09
CA GLY A 253 -9.74 -8.79 10.04
C GLY A 253 -9.54 -9.33 11.47
N GLY A 254 -9.99 -8.56 12.45
CA GLY A 254 -9.92 -8.91 13.87
C GLY A 254 -11.28 -8.87 14.58
N LYS A 255 -11.29 -9.38 15.82
CA LYS A 255 -12.40 -9.24 16.78
C LYS A 255 -11.85 -8.75 18.13
N ALA A 256 -11.22 -7.58 18.09
CA ALA A 256 -10.44 -7.03 19.19
C ALA A 256 -11.31 -6.80 20.44
N PRO A 257 -10.91 -7.31 21.62
CA PRO A 257 -11.58 -7.05 22.88
C PRO A 257 -11.06 -5.78 23.57
N ALA A 258 -11.95 -5.08 24.28
CA ALA A 258 -11.60 -4.20 25.39
C ALA A 258 -11.95 -4.94 26.69
N LEU A 259 -11.02 -4.99 27.65
CA LEU A 259 -11.22 -5.59 28.96
C LEU A 259 -11.31 -4.47 30.00
N VAL A 260 -12.44 -4.37 30.72
CA VAL A 260 -12.68 -3.38 31.76
C VAL A 260 -12.77 -4.09 33.11
N PHE A 261 -11.70 -4.01 33.90
CA PHE A 261 -11.62 -4.62 35.21
C PHE A 261 -12.37 -3.79 36.26
N GLY A 262 -12.70 -4.40 37.41
CA GLY A 262 -13.48 -3.76 38.46
C GLY A 262 -12.82 -2.56 39.13
N ASP A 263 -11.51 -2.38 38.93
CA ASP A 263 -10.69 -1.27 39.40
C ASP A 263 -10.39 -0.22 38.31
N ALA A 264 -10.97 -0.36 37.11
CA ALA A 264 -10.77 0.58 36.02
C ALA A 264 -11.46 1.92 36.27
N ASP A 265 -10.81 2.99 35.82
CA ASP A 265 -11.43 4.32 35.69
C ASP A 265 -12.49 4.25 34.57
N LEU A 266 -13.76 4.16 34.96
CA LEU A 266 -14.86 3.91 34.03
C LEU A 266 -15.07 5.06 33.04
N ASP A 267 -14.94 6.31 33.49
CA ASP A 267 -15.16 7.47 32.62
C ASP A 267 -14.09 7.53 31.51
N LYS A 268 -12.82 7.29 31.87
CA LYS A 268 -11.74 7.18 30.87
C LYS A 268 -11.95 5.98 29.94
N SER A 269 -12.34 4.84 30.50
CA SER A 269 -12.55 3.61 29.73
C SER A 269 -13.65 3.79 28.68
N VAL A 270 -14.80 4.35 29.08
CA VAL A 270 -15.92 4.61 28.16
C VAL A 270 -15.51 5.58 27.05
N ALA A 271 -14.79 6.66 27.37
CA ALA A 271 -14.34 7.64 26.39
C ALA A 271 -13.41 7.02 25.31
N GLU A 272 -12.40 6.25 25.73
CA GLU A 272 -11.46 5.60 24.81
C GLU A 272 -12.11 4.49 23.99
N ILE A 273 -12.94 3.65 24.62
CA ILE A 273 -13.67 2.58 23.93
C ILE A 273 -14.58 3.18 22.86
N ARG A 274 -15.33 4.24 23.18
CA ARG A 274 -16.19 4.93 22.21
C ARG A 274 -15.39 5.39 20.99
N ARG A 275 -14.21 5.99 21.20
CA ARG A 275 -13.33 6.42 20.10
C ARG A 275 -12.86 5.24 19.25
N ALA A 276 -12.42 4.15 19.88
CA ALA A 276 -11.87 2.98 19.19
C ALA A 276 -12.93 2.11 18.48
N VAL A 277 -14.18 2.13 18.94
CA VAL A 277 -15.31 1.43 18.30
C VAL A 277 -15.81 2.20 17.07
N LEU A 278 -15.91 3.53 17.16
CA LEU A 278 -16.60 4.36 16.17
C LEU A 278 -15.69 5.02 15.13
N ALA A 279 -14.36 4.93 15.28
CA ALA A 279 -13.42 5.41 14.28
C ALA A 279 -13.71 4.79 12.90
N LEU A 280 -13.70 5.60 11.84
CA LEU A 280 -14.02 5.18 10.47
C LEU A 280 -15.35 4.41 10.33
N ASN A 281 -16.37 4.76 11.12
CA ASN A 281 -17.66 4.05 11.18
C ASN A 281 -17.51 2.55 11.53
N GLY A 282 -16.51 2.20 12.35
CA GLY A 282 -16.22 0.81 12.72
C GLY A 282 -15.49 0.01 11.63
N GLN A 283 -15.13 0.64 10.51
CA GLN A 283 -14.48 0.01 9.36
C GLN A 283 -12.95 -0.03 9.54
N MET A 284 -12.48 -0.53 10.67
CA MET A 284 -11.07 -0.70 10.98
C MET A 284 -10.81 -2.13 11.45
N CYS A 285 -9.77 -2.79 10.94
CA CYS A 285 -9.45 -4.17 11.30
C CYS A 285 -9.15 -4.35 12.80
N THR A 286 -8.66 -3.30 13.45
CA THR A 286 -8.34 -3.22 14.87
C THR A 286 -9.44 -2.60 15.73
N CYS A 287 -10.63 -2.30 15.16
CA CYS A 287 -11.73 -1.77 15.94
C CYS A 287 -12.08 -2.68 17.11
N ILE A 288 -12.26 -2.07 18.28
CA ILE A 288 -12.82 -2.75 19.44
C ILE A 288 -14.24 -3.18 19.07
N SER A 289 -14.52 -4.47 19.17
CA SER A 289 -15.81 -5.05 18.76
C SER A 289 -16.37 -6.05 19.77
N ARG A 290 -15.69 -6.19 20.92
CA ARG A 290 -16.14 -6.88 22.12
C ARG A 290 -15.69 -6.08 23.33
N ILE A 291 -16.60 -5.77 24.24
CA ILE A 291 -16.30 -5.08 25.50
C ILE A 291 -16.66 -6.09 26.60
N LEU A 292 -15.70 -6.39 27.48
CA LEU A 292 -15.78 -7.42 28.51
C LEU A 292 -15.45 -6.83 29.87
#